data_AF-A0A836TY82-F1
#
_entry.id   AF-A0A836TY82-F1
#
_cell.length_a   1.000
_cell.length_b   1.000
_cell.length_c   1.000
_cell.angle_alpha   90.00
_cell.angle_beta   90.00
_cell.angle_gamma   90.00
#
_symmetry.space_group_name_H-M   'P 1'
#
loop_
_entity.id
_entity.type
_entity.pdbx_description
1 polymer ?
#
loop_
_entity_poly.entity_id
_entity_poly.type
_entity_poly.pdbx_seq_one_letter_code
_entity_poly.pdbx_strand_id
1 'polypeptide(L)'
;MAIVSNGARSAVSMGDTFRTEQQKGEVAPGDPEPWMKNECTTHFDTIDAEGNAVACTQSLGSGFGSAMVVPGTGITLNNFMRWFDNVDGSPNAIGPSKKNEMCVSPAQVWDKDGLRLLIGTPGSYGILQTTPQMIMNVLDHGMNVQAAIEAPRLKATRNHNVDIETRIPADVRGELERRGHQLSELGDWSAGVGGGQGIHVDPDSGAFMGGGDPRRDGYALGC
;
A
#
# COMPACT_ATOMS: atom_id res chain seq x y z
N MET A 1 11.67 9.64 -7.61
CA MET A 1 12.70 9.13 -8.56
C MET A 1 13.83 10.14 -8.63
N ALA A 2 14.93 9.90 -7.91
CA ALA A 2 16.11 10.76 -7.93
C ALA A 2 16.84 10.57 -9.26
N ILE A 3 16.87 11.63 -10.08
CA ILE A 3 17.74 11.67 -11.25
C ILE A 3 19.15 11.87 -10.72
N VAL A 4 19.93 10.79 -10.64
CA VAL A 4 21.38 10.88 -10.54
C VAL A 4 21.88 11.40 -11.88
N SER A 5 21.84 12.73 -12.08
CA SER A 5 22.43 13.36 -13.25
C SER A 5 23.93 13.45 -13.02
N ASN A 6 24.68 12.68 -13.80
CA ASN A 6 26.13 12.69 -13.82
C ASN A 6 26.64 14.04 -14.37
N GLY A 7 26.66 15.09 -13.53
CA GLY A 7 27.48 16.32 -13.59
C GLY A 7 27.52 17.18 -14.87
N ALA A 8 26.90 16.80 -15.99
CA ALA A 8 27.11 17.43 -17.28
C ALA A 8 25.77 17.91 -17.87
N ARG A 9 25.35 19.10 -17.40
CA ARG A 9 24.23 19.92 -17.86
C ARG A 9 22.83 19.39 -17.53
N SER A 10 22.02 20.27 -16.94
CA SER A 10 20.57 20.14 -16.79
C SER A 10 19.91 20.03 -18.17
N ALA A 11 19.10 19.00 -18.39
CA ALA A 11 18.27 18.87 -19.58
C ALA A 11 17.11 19.88 -19.54
N VAL A 12 16.64 20.31 -20.72
CA VAL A 12 15.49 21.21 -20.85
C VAL A 12 14.22 20.42 -20.50
N SER A 13 13.60 20.76 -19.37
CA SER A 13 12.27 20.26 -18.98
C SER A 13 11.20 21.08 -19.68
N MET A 14 10.04 20.47 -19.96
CA MET A 14 8.83 21.19 -20.35
C MET A 14 8.58 22.31 -19.34
N GLY A 15 8.82 23.56 -19.73
CA GLY A 15 8.32 24.72 -19.01
C GLY A 15 6.81 24.84 -19.19
N ASP A 16 6.18 25.70 -18.41
CA ASP A 16 4.71 25.86 -18.23
C ASP A 16 3.86 26.20 -19.48
N THR A 17 4.38 26.05 -20.71
CA THR A 17 3.68 26.41 -21.96
C THR A 17 3.77 25.32 -23.02
N PHE A 18 2.60 24.96 -23.57
CA PHE A 18 2.45 23.99 -24.66
C PHE A 18 3.18 24.42 -25.94
N ARG A 19 3.89 23.49 -26.58
CA ARG A 19 4.60 23.68 -27.87
C ARG A 19 4.39 22.47 -28.77
N THR A 20 4.42 22.70 -30.09
CA THR A 20 4.20 21.67 -31.12
C THR A 20 5.48 20.96 -31.58
N GLU A 21 6.66 21.47 -31.25
CA GLU A 21 7.94 20.91 -31.66
C GLU A 21 8.80 20.53 -30.45
N GLN A 22 9.29 19.28 -30.45
CA GLN A 22 10.11 18.70 -29.39
C GLN A 22 11.60 19.08 -29.60
N GLN A 23 12.27 19.56 -28.55
CA GLN A 23 13.69 19.91 -28.60
C GLN A 23 14.59 18.68 -28.55
N LYS A 24 15.76 18.78 -29.19
CA LYS A 24 16.76 17.70 -29.19
C LYS A 24 17.34 17.51 -27.78
N GLY A 25 17.09 16.36 -27.17
CA GLY A 25 17.49 16.04 -25.79
C GLY A 25 16.41 16.37 -24.74
N GLU A 26 15.19 16.69 -25.18
CA GLU A 26 14.04 16.90 -24.31
C GLU A 26 13.64 15.60 -23.60
N VAL A 27 13.41 15.71 -22.28
CA VAL A 27 12.86 14.62 -21.47
C VAL A 27 11.36 14.59 -21.70
N ALA A 28 10.89 13.55 -22.39
CA ALA A 28 9.46 13.33 -22.57
C ALA A 28 8.77 13.13 -21.21
N PRO A 29 7.50 13.55 -21.05
CA PRO A 29 6.71 13.13 -19.91
C PRO A 29 6.71 11.60 -19.86
N GLY A 30 7.04 11.03 -18.69
CA GLY A 30 6.96 9.60 -18.50
C GLY A 30 5.53 9.11 -18.66
N ASP A 31 5.36 7.81 -18.93
CA ASP A 31 4.06 7.16 -18.87
C ASP A 31 3.73 6.86 -17.39
N PRO A 32 2.72 7.52 -16.78
CA PRO A 32 2.36 7.26 -15.39
C PRO A 32 1.52 5.98 -15.24
N GLU A 33 0.99 5.41 -16.31
CA GLU A 33 0.04 4.28 -16.24
C GLU A 33 0.60 3.04 -15.52
N PRO A 34 1.87 2.63 -15.73
CA PRO A 34 2.49 1.54 -14.97
C PRO A 34 2.59 1.82 -13.46
N TRP A 35 2.81 3.09 -13.08
CA TRP A 35 2.92 3.53 -11.69
C TRP A 35 1.55 3.64 -11.02
N MET A 36 0.57 4.21 -11.73
CA MET A 36 -0.81 4.33 -11.26
C MET A 36 -1.49 2.99 -11.00
N LYS A 37 -1.03 1.90 -11.64
CA LYS A 37 -1.55 0.54 -11.43
C LYS A 37 -1.06 -0.09 -10.13
N ASN A 38 0.13 0.28 -9.65
CA ASN A 38 0.84 -0.43 -8.57
C ASN A 38 1.09 0.42 -7.32
N GLU A 39 0.99 1.75 -7.41
CA GLU A 39 1.28 2.68 -6.32
C GLU A 39 0.08 3.58 -6.04
N CYS A 40 -0.77 3.12 -5.13
CA CYS A 40 -1.92 3.85 -4.64
C CYS A 40 -2.02 3.61 -3.14
N THR A 41 -2.46 4.62 -2.39
CA THR A 41 -2.53 4.58 -0.91
C THR A 41 -1.16 4.57 -0.26
N THR A 42 -1.03 5.27 0.86
CA THR A 42 0.13 5.21 1.75
C THR A 42 -0.32 4.82 3.14
N HIS A 43 0.56 4.14 3.87
CA HIS A 43 0.37 3.83 5.27
C HIS A 43 1.63 4.18 6.04
N PHE A 44 1.46 4.71 7.24
CA PHE A 44 2.56 4.94 8.17
C PHE A 44 2.07 4.77 9.61
N ASP A 45 3.02 4.42 10.46
CA ASP A 45 2.84 4.28 11.90
C ASP A 45 3.87 5.14 12.63
N THR A 46 3.46 5.73 13.74
CA THR A 46 4.34 6.48 14.64
C THR A 46 3.95 6.22 16.08
N ILE A 47 4.95 6.12 16.95
CA ILE A 47 4.78 6.11 18.40
C ILE A 47 5.87 6.99 19.03
N ASP A 48 5.52 7.76 20.05
CA ASP A 48 6.48 8.57 20.81
C ASP A 48 6.79 7.96 22.19
N ALA A 49 7.76 8.57 22.88
CA ALA A 49 8.19 8.13 24.21
C ALA A 49 7.13 8.29 25.31
N GLU A 50 6.10 9.10 25.07
CA GLU A 50 4.95 9.26 25.98
C GLU A 50 3.86 8.20 25.70
N GLY A 51 4.04 7.39 24.66
CA GLY A 51 3.10 6.34 24.26
C GLY A 51 1.97 6.84 23.35
N ASN A 52 2.05 8.06 22.81
CA ASN A 52 1.09 8.53 21.81
C ASN A 52 1.35 7.77 20.50
N ALA A 53 0.33 7.06 20.03
CA ALA A 53 0.44 6.14 18.91
C ALA A 53 -0.54 6.47 17.79
N VAL A 54 -0.06 6.52 16.55
CA VAL A 54 -0.85 6.82 15.35
C VAL A 54 -0.59 5.72 14.32
N ALA A 55 -1.68 5.15 13.82
CA ALA A 55 -1.69 4.32 12.62
C ALA A 55 -2.56 5.02 11.57
N CYS A 56 -1.98 5.39 10.43
CA CYS A 56 -2.68 6.19 9.43
C CYS A 56 -2.59 5.57 8.05
N THR A 57 -3.73 5.37 7.38
CA THR A 57 -3.77 4.96 5.98
C THR A 57 -4.51 6.03 5.19
N GLN A 58 -3.80 6.70 4.28
CA GLN A 58 -4.35 7.78 3.46
C GLN A 58 -4.27 7.41 1.98
N SER A 59 -5.29 7.80 1.21
CA SER A 59 -5.33 7.51 -0.22
C SER A 59 -6.11 8.58 -0.99
N LEU A 60 -5.80 8.68 -2.28
CA LEU A 60 -6.60 9.40 -3.27
C LEU A 60 -7.52 8.45 -4.07
N GLY A 61 -7.49 7.15 -3.76
CA GLY A 61 -8.09 6.08 -4.54
C GLY A 61 -7.07 5.51 -5.52
N SER A 62 -6.95 6.11 -6.69
CA SER A 62 -5.88 5.83 -7.67
C SER A 62 -4.62 6.69 -7.42
N GLY A 63 -3.51 6.42 -8.10
CA GLY A 63 -2.20 7.06 -7.82
C GLY A 63 -2.23 8.59 -7.78
N PHE A 64 -2.96 9.22 -8.71
CA PHE A 64 -3.22 10.68 -8.73
C PHE A 64 -4.69 11.02 -8.48
N GLY A 65 -5.44 10.11 -7.85
CA GLY A 65 -6.88 10.25 -7.64
C GLY A 65 -7.64 10.43 -8.95
N SER A 66 -8.32 11.56 -9.12
CA SER A 66 -9.05 11.91 -10.34
C SER A 66 -8.17 12.58 -11.40
N ALA A 67 -6.87 12.73 -11.15
CA ALA A 67 -5.92 13.53 -11.93
C ALA A 67 -6.30 15.03 -12.05
N MET A 68 -7.26 15.50 -11.25
CA MET A 68 -7.62 16.91 -11.19
C MET A 68 -6.79 17.60 -10.12
N VAL A 69 -6.13 18.69 -10.49
CA VAL A 69 -5.39 19.57 -9.57
C VAL A 69 -6.13 20.89 -9.49
N VAL A 70 -6.44 21.37 -8.28
CA VAL A 70 -7.10 22.68 -8.19
C VAL A 70 -6.12 23.79 -8.60
N PRO A 71 -6.52 24.73 -9.48
CA PRO A 71 -5.58 25.66 -10.10
C PRO A 71 -4.78 26.47 -9.09
N GLY A 72 -3.45 26.52 -9.26
CA GLY A 72 -2.54 27.32 -8.44
C GLY A 72 -2.22 26.76 -7.05
N THR A 73 -2.73 25.59 -6.65
CA THR A 73 -2.54 25.05 -5.29
C THR A 73 -1.67 23.81 -5.21
N GLY A 74 -1.56 23.04 -6.31
CA GLY A 74 -0.91 21.73 -6.30
C GLY A 74 -1.72 20.64 -5.58
N ILE A 75 -2.95 20.91 -5.14
CA ILE A 75 -3.80 19.95 -4.44
C ILE A 75 -4.49 19.04 -5.46
N THR A 76 -4.14 17.75 -5.44
CA THR A 76 -4.79 16.70 -6.23
C THR A 76 -6.08 16.22 -5.57
N LEU A 77 -7.13 16.02 -6.37
CA LEU A 77 -8.43 15.54 -5.90
C LEU A 77 -8.49 14.01 -5.98
N ASN A 78 -9.12 13.39 -4.98
CA ASN A 78 -9.36 11.96 -4.94
C ASN A 78 -10.44 11.53 -5.97
N ASN A 79 -10.51 10.23 -6.26
CA ASN A 79 -11.57 9.64 -7.10
C ASN A 79 -12.45 8.63 -6.34
N PHE A 80 -12.68 8.82 -5.04
CA PHE A 80 -13.44 7.87 -4.23
C PHE A 80 -14.91 7.74 -4.60
N MET A 81 -15.48 8.68 -5.35
CA MET A 81 -16.82 8.51 -5.91
C MET A 81 -16.96 7.23 -6.77
N ARG A 82 -15.86 6.73 -7.35
CA ARG A 82 -15.83 5.45 -8.08
C ARG A 82 -16.17 4.24 -7.20
N TRP A 83 -16.06 4.37 -5.88
CA TRP A 83 -16.32 3.29 -4.92
C TRP A 83 -17.79 3.14 -4.55
N PHE A 84 -18.66 4.05 -4.98
CA PHE A 84 -20.10 3.84 -4.85
C PHE A 84 -20.62 2.89 -5.92
N ASP A 85 -21.67 2.16 -5.58
CA ASP A 85 -22.46 1.44 -6.55
C ASP A 85 -23.37 2.40 -7.31
N ASN A 86 -23.51 2.14 -8.61
CA ASN A 86 -24.50 2.79 -9.46
C ASN A 86 -25.72 1.86 -9.66
N VAL A 87 -26.19 1.27 -8.56
CA VAL A 87 -27.31 0.33 -8.54
C VAL A 87 -28.25 0.75 -7.42
N ASP A 88 -29.50 1.04 -7.79
CA ASP A 88 -30.54 1.41 -6.84
C ASP A 88 -30.79 0.29 -5.83
N GLY A 89 -30.92 0.67 -4.56
CA GLY A 89 -31.11 -0.27 -3.46
C GLY A 89 -29.84 -0.91 -2.91
N SER A 90 -28.65 -0.68 -3.51
CA SER A 90 -27.40 -1.10 -2.89
C SER A 90 -27.17 -0.37 -1.55
N PRO A 91 -26.71 -1.06 -0.48
CA PRO A 91 -26.27 -0.40 0.74
C PRO A 91 -25.14 0.61 0.50
N ASN A 92 -24.37 0.47 -0.58
CA ASN A 92 -23.33 1.39 -1.01
C ASN A 92 -23.71 2.16 -2.30
N ALA A 93 -25.01 2.35 -2.59
CA ALA A 93 -25.47 3.21 -3.68
C ALA A 93 -25.00 4.67 -3.49
N ILE A 94 -24.67 5.37 -4.59
CA ILE A 94 -24.25 6.78 -4.55
C ILE A 94 -25.36 7.70 -3.99
N GLY A 95 -24.99 8.71 -3.21
CA GLY A 95 -25.95 9.69 -2.68
C GLY A 95 -25.30 10.94 -2.08
N PRO A 96 -26.04 12.05 -1.99
CA PRO A 96 -25.52 13.30 -1.45
C PRO A 96 -25.10 13.14 0.01
N SER A 97 -23.88 13.62 0.34
CA SER A 97 -23.30 13.57 1.69
C SER A 97 -23.20 12.15 2.31
N LYS A 98 -23.42 11.10 1.52
CA LYS A 98 -23.26 9.72 1.98
C LYS A 98 -21.77 9.42 2.11
N LYS A 99 -21.39 8.70 3.17
CA LYS A 99 -20.04 8.15 3.31
C LYS A 99 -19.90 6.94 2.39
N ASN A 100 -18.80 6.88 1.65
CA ASN A 100 -18.50 5.72 0.82
C ASN A 100 -18.01 4.55 1.69
N GLU A 101 -18.21 3.33 1.21
CA GLU A 101 -17.47 2.18 1.71
C GLU A 101 -15.98 2.35 1.38
N MET A 102 -15.12 2.07 2.36
CA MET A 102 -13.68 2.31 2.27
C MET A 102 -12.91 1.07 2.75
N CYS A 103 -11.91 0.66 1.99
CA CYS A 103 -11.06 -0.50 2.32
C CYS A 103 -9.84 -0.18 3.20
N VAL A 104 -9.58 1.10 3.46
CA VAL A 104 -8.45 1.49 4.33
C VAL A 104 -8.73 1.02 5.75
N SER A 105 -7.76 0.33 6.34
CA SER A 105 -7.93 -0.32 7.64
C SER A 105 -6.61 -0.28 8.43
N PRO A 106 -6.16 0.90 8.88
CA PRO A 106 -5.04 0.98 9.82
C PRO A 106 -5.44 0.25 11.11
N ALA A 107 -4.52 -0.55 11.68
CA ALA A 107 -4.83 -1.38 12.83
C ALA A 107 -3.91 -1.05 14.01
N GLN A 108 -4.52 -1.10 15.20
CA GLN A 108 -3.82 -1.15 16.47
C GLN A 108 -4.24 -2.40 17.23
N VAL A 109 -3.30 -3.18 17.72
CA VAL A 109 -3.54 -4.35 18.55
C VAL A 109 -3.17 -4.03 19.99
N TRP A 110 -4.08 -4.33 20.91
CA TRP A 110 -3.97 -4.04 22.33
C TRP A 110 -4.15 -5.33 23.13
N ASP A 111 -3.43 -5.46 24.24
CA ASP A 111 -3.69 -6.46 25.26
C ASP A 111 -4.07 -5.79 26.60
N LYS A 112 -4.11 -6.58 27.68
CA LYS A 112 -4.45 -6.09 29.03
C LYS A 112 -3.45 -5.08 29.61
N ASP A 113 -2.22 -5.07 29.09
CA ASP A 113 -1.09 -4.30 29.60
C ASP A 113 -0.77 -3.11 28.69
N GLY A 114 -1.33 -3.03 27.47
CA GLY A 114 -1.30 -1.84 26.63
C GLY A 114 -1.26 -2.11 25.12
N LEU A 115 -0.80 -1.11 24.37
CA LEU A 115 -0.57 -1.22 22.93
C LEU A 115 0.55 -2.24 22.67
N ARG A 116 0.34 -3.09 21.65
CA ARG A 116 1.31 -4.09 21.21
C ARG A 116 1.74 -3.88 19.77
N LEU A 117 0.83 -3.60 18.86
CA LEU A 117 1.18 -3.52 17.44
C LEU A 117 0.44 -2.38 16.76
N LEU A 118 1.16 -1.52 16.07
CA LEU A 118 0.66 -0.68 14.99
C LEU A 118 1.00 -1.38 13.69
N ILE A 119 0.04 -1.55 12.80
CA ILE A 119 0.31 -2.18 11.52
C ILE A 119 -0.77 -1.86 10.49
N GLY A 120 -0.35 -1.80 9.23
CA GLY A 120 -1.25 -1.63 8.11
C GLY A 120 -0.50 -1.64 6.79
N THR A 121 -1.23 -1.48 5.70
CA THR A 121 -0.66 -1.56 4.36
C THR A 121 -1.50 -0.73 3.37
N PRO A 122 -0.89 -0.21 2.28
CA PRO A 122 -1.62 0.09 1.06
C PRO A 122 -2.04 -1.19 0.33
N GLY A 123 -2.80 -1.08 -0.77
CA GLY A 123 -3.12 -2.24 -1.63
C GLY A 123 -4.59 -2.46 -1.98
N SER A 124 -5.44 -1.43 -1.92
CA SER A 124 -6.85 -1.51 -2.32
C SER A 124 -7.60 -2.64 -1.56
N TYR A 125 -8.42 -3.44 -2.23
CA TYR A 125 -9.12 -4.59 -1.65
C TYR A 125 -8.18 -5.65 -1.02
N GLY A 126 -6.87 -5.60 -1.32
CA GLY A 126 -5.87 -6.42 -0.65
C GLY A 126 -5.61 -6.00 0.80
N ILE A 127 -5.91 -4.77 1.22
CA ILE A 127 -5.65 -4.27 2.58
C ILE A 127 -6.30 -5.16 3.63
N LEU A 128 -7.58 -5.51 3.42
CA LEU A 128 -8.35 -6.35 4.33
C LEU A 128 -7.90 -7.82 4.36
N GLN A 129 -6.95 -8.22 3.52
CA GLN A 129 -6.37 -9.56 3.48
C GLN A 129 -4.92 -9.55 3.96
N THR A 130 -4.13 -8.55 3.55
CA THR A 130 -2.71 -8.42 3.91
C THR A 130 -2.53 -8.01 5.38
N THR A 131 -3.31 -7.05 5.89
CA THR A 131 -3.22 -6.63 7.30
C THR A 131 -3.42 -7.82 8.26
N PRO A 132 -4.48 -8.63 8.16
CA PRO A 132 -4.65 -9.79 9.05
C PRO A 132 -3.58 -10.87 8.86
N GLN A 133 -3.03 -11.10 7.65
CA GLN A 133 -1.89 -12.01 7.46
C GLN A 133 -0.68 -11.55 8.29
N MET A 134 -0.35 -10.26 8.28
CA MET A 134 0.77 -9.74 9.06
C MET A 134 0.49 -9.78 10.58
N ILE A 135 -0.73 -9.47 11.01
CA ILE A 135 -1.14 -9.59 12.42
C ILE A 135 -1.02 -11.04 12.89
N MET A 136 -1.53 -12.00 12.10
CA MET A 136 -1.44 -13.44 12.37
C MET A 136 0.03 -13.89 12.49
N ASN A 137 0.91 -13.39 11.62
CA ASN A 137 2.34 -13.69 11.71
C ASN A 137 2.98 -13.22 13.02
N VAL A 138 2.59 -12.05 13.53
CA VAL A 138 3.07 -11.57 14.84
C VAL A 138 2.45 -12.40 15.98
N LEU A 139 1.12 -12.53 16.01
CA LEU A 139 0.41 -13.07 17.17
C LEU A 139 0.45 -14.60 17.24
N ASP A 140 0.23 -15.29 16.12
CA ASP A 140 0.10 -16.75 16.10
C ASP A 140 1.42 -17.45 15.77
N HIS A 141 2.31 -16.77 15.04
CA HIS A 141 3.61 -17.32 14.63
C HIS A 141 4.80 -16.70 15.36
N GLY A 142 4.57 -15.74 16.28
CA GLY A 142 5.61 -15.15 17.11
C GLY A 142 6.69 -14.40 16.32
N MET A 143 6.38 -13.97 15.09
CA MET A 143 7.35 -13.23 14.26
C MET A 143 7.54 -11.82 14.80
N ASN A 144 8.76 -11.30 14.74
CA ASN A 144 8.96 -9.87 14.89
C ASN A 144 8.30 -9.10 13.73
N VAL A 145 8.10 -7.79 13.90
CA VAL A 145 7.32 -6.99 12.92
C VAL A 145 7.93 -7.00 11.51
N GLN A 146 9.26 -6.94 11.39
CA GLN A 146 9.92 -6.96 10.08
C GLN A 146 9.71 -8.31 9.40
N ALA A 147 9.89 -9.42 10.13
CA ALA A 147 9.66 -10.77 9.61
C ALA A 147 8.18 -11.00 9.23
N ALA A 148 7.24 -10.50 10.03
CA ALA A 148 5.82 -10.58 9.75
C ALA A 148 5.42 -9.82 8.46
N ILE A 149 6.03 -8.66 8.25
CA ILE A 149 5.89 -7.87 7.02
C ILE A 149 6.57 -8.59 5.85
N GLU A 150 7.77 -9.14 6.03
CA GLU A 150 8.52 -9.79 4.96
C GLU A 150 7.96 -11.13 4.53
N ALA A 151 7.19 -11.81 5.40
CA ALA A 151 6.58 -13.10 5.09
C ALA A 151 5.85 -13.08 3.73
N PRO A 152 5.92 -14.18 2.96
CA PRO A 152 5.32 -14.23 1.63
C PRO A 152 3.79 -14.24 1.74
N ARG A 153 3.12 -13.51 0.85
CA ARG A 153 1.67 -13.24 0.94
C ARG A 153 0.91 -13.71 -0.28
N LEU A 154 -0.39 -13.82 -0.10
CA LEU A 154 -1.36 -14.01 -1.17
C LEU A 154 -2.56 -13.08 -0.97
N LYS A 155 -3.34 -12.86 -2.02
CA LYS A 155 -4.67 -12.26 -1.94
C LYS A 155 -5.62 -12.95 -2.92
N ALA A 156 -6.81 -13.29 -2.46
CA ALA A 156 -7.89 -13.72 -3.30
C ALA A 156 -8.48 -12.51 -4.06
N THR A 157 -8.83 -12.73 -5.32
CA THR A 157 -9.55 -11.75 -6.14
C THR A 157 -10.93 -12.30 -6.51
N ARG A 158 -11.43 -12.04 -7.71
CA ARG A 158 -12.76 -12.52 -8.13
C ARG A 158 -12.73 -14.03 -8.42
N ASN A 159 -13.84 -14.71 -8.12
CA ASN A 159 -14.00 -16.14 -8.34
C ASN A 159 -12.95 -16.95 -7.57
N HIS A 160 -12.22 -17.84 -8.25
CA HIS A 160 -11.19 -18.69 -7.68
C HIS A 160 -9.77 -18.14 -7.88
N ASN A 161 -9.63 -16.92 -8.39
CA ASN A 161 -8.33 -16.32 -8.68
C ASN A 161 -7.60 -15.89 -7.39
N VAL A 162 -6.32 -16.22 -7.31
CA VAL A 162 -5.44 -15.86 -6.19
C VAL A 162 -4.14 -15.30 -6.74
N ASP A 163 -3.86 -14.04 -6.43
CA ASP A 163 -2.54 -13.45 -6.64
C ASP A 163 -1.62 -13.93 -5.51
N ILE A 164 -0.46 -14.51 -5.87
CA ILE A 164 0.39 -15.22 -4.92
C ILE A 164 1.88 -14.96 -5.17
N GLU A 165 2.66 -14.74 -4.12
CA GLU A 165 4.12 -14.62 -4.25
C GLU A 165 4.80 -15.98 -4.40
N THR A 166 5.86 -16.04 -5.22
CA THR A 166 6.56 -17.30 -5.56
C THR A 166 7.43 -17.84 -4.41
N ARG A 167 7.68 -17.01 -3.39
CA ARG A 167 8.29 -17.43 -2.11
C ARG A 167 7.38 -18.35 -1.30
N ILE A 168 6.07 -18.43 -1.61
CA ILE A 168 5.23 -19.50 -1.09
C ILE A 168 5.68 -20.83 -1.75
N PRO A 169 5.98 -21.88 -0.96
CA PRO A 169 6.51 -23.14 -1.47
C PRO A 169 5.69 -23.72 -2.63
N ALA A 170 6.38 -24.30 -3.61
CA ALA A 170 5.75 -24.81 -4.84
C ALA A 170 4.75 -25.95 -4.58
N ASP A 171 4.98 -26.77 -3.56
CA ASP A 171 4.06 -27.82 -3.12
C ASP A 171 2.77 -27.23 -2.54
N VAL A 172 2.86 -26.15 -1.77
CA VAL A 172 1.68 -25.40 -1.26
C VAL A 172 0.90 -24.80 -2.42
N ARG A 173 1.58 -24.17 -3.39
CA ARG A 173 0.94 -23.64 -4.60
C ARG A 173 0.22 -24.73 -5.40
N GLY A 174 0.89 -25.86 -5.65
CA GLY A 174 0.28 -27.00 -6.37
C GLY A 174 -0.93 -27.59 -5.63
N GLU A 175 -0.90 -27.64 -4.30
CA GLU A 175 -2.04 -28.10 -3.51
C GLU A 175 -3.24 -27.13 -3.57
N LEU A 176 -3.00 -25.81 -3.63
CA LEU A 176 -4.06 -24.82 -3.86
C LEU A 176 -4.70 -25.00 -5.24
N GLU A 177 -3.92 -25.19 -6.29
CA GLU A 177 -4.43 -25.47 -7.63
C GLU A 177 -5.27 -26.75 -7.67
N ARG A 178 -4.80 -27.81 -7.00
CA ARG A 178 -5.55 -29.08 -6.89
C ARG A 178 -6.91 -28.91 -6.20
N ARG A 179 -7.04 -27.92 -5.32
CA ARG A 179 -8.30 -27.54 -4.65
C ARG A 179 -9.19 -26.61 -5.49
N GLY A 180 -8.75 -26.22 -6.67
CA GLY A 180 -9.52 -25.43 -7.63
C GLY A 180 -9.19 -23.93 -7.64
N HIS A 181 -8.15 -23.50 -6.91
CA HIS A 181 -7.66 -22.12 -7.00
C HIS A 181 -6.94 -21.87 -8.33
N GLN A 182 -7.09 -20.67 -8.89
CA GLN A 182 -6.42 -20.24 -10.11
C GLN A 182 -5.33 -19.25 -9.72
N LEU A 183 -4.07 -19.70 -9.74
CA LEU A 183 -2.95 -18.91 -9.22
C LEU A 183 -2.42 -17.94 -10.29
N SER A 184 -2.17 -16.71 -9.85
CA SER A 184 -1.50 -15.64 -10.58
C SER A 184 -0.20 -15.34 -9.83
N GLU A 185 0.91 -15.88 -10.32
CA GLU A 185 2.21 -15.76 -9.66
C GLU A 185 2.82 -14.38 -9.87
N LEU A 186 3.15 -13.70 -8.77
CA LEU A 186 3.60 -12.31 -8.77
C LEU A 186 5.12 -12.12 -8.68
N GLY A 187 5.88 -13.21 -8.60
CA GLY A 187 7.30 -13.18 -8.25
C GLY A 187 7.53 -13.11 -6.73
N ASP A 188 8.79 -12.91 -6.32
CA ASP A 188 9.19 -13.08 -4.91
C ASP A 188 8.76 -11.92 -4.02
N TRP A 189 8.82 -10.69 -4.52
CA TRP A 189 8.55 -9.47 -3.77
C TRP A 189 7.67 -8.53 -4.60
N SER A 190 6.35 -8.68 -4.47
CA SER A 190 5.42 -7.91 -5.30
C SER A 190 4.63 -6.88 -4.50
N ALA A 191 4.68 -5.62 -4.93
CA ALA A 191 3.81 -4.56 -4.43
C ALA A 191 2.30 -4.85 -4.63
N GLY A 192 1.96 -5.84 -5.46
CA GLY A 192 0.61 -6.34 -5.67
C GLY A 192 -0.04 -6.93 -4.41
N VAL A 193 0.74 -7.39 -3.44
CA VAL A 193 0.26 -7.91 -2.13
C VAL A 193 0.47 -6.93 -0.98
N GLY A 194 0.64 -5.65 -1.29
CA GLY A 194 0.70 -4.56 -0.31
C GLY A 194 2.07 -3.88 -0.21
N GLY A 195 2.33 -3.28 0.95
CA GLY A 195 3.51 -2.47 1.23
C GLY A 195 3.51 -2.05 2.69
N GLY A 196 3.44 -3.04 3.58
CA GLY A 196 3.15 -2.85 5.00
C GLY A 196 4.16 -1.99 5.76
N GLN A 197 3.66 -1.28 6.76
CA GLN A 197 4.50 -0.67 7.80
C GLN A 197 3.98 -1.16 9.14
N GLY A 198 4.84 -1.17 10.15
CA GLY A 198 4.42 -1.54 11.49
C GLY A 198 5.41 -1.18 12.58
N ILE A 199 4.90 -1.05 13.79
CA ILE A 199 5.67 -0.89 15.03
C ILE A 199 5.15 -1.88 16.06
N HIS A 200 6.03 -2.77 16.54
CA HIS A 200 5.75 -3.70 17.63
C HIS A 200 6.39 -3.17 18.91
N VAL A 201 5.60 -3.09 19.97
CA VAL A 201 6.05 -2.76 21.32
C VAL A 201 6.41 -4.06 22.04
N ASP A 202 7.70 -4.26 22.29
CA ASP A 202 8.20 -5.43 23.02
C ASP A 202 7.61 -5.45 24.44
N PRO A 203 6.91 -6.51 24.85
CA PRO A 203 6.22 -6.53 26.14
C PRO A 203 7.18 -6.61 27.33
N ASP A 204 8.39 -7.13 27.14
CA ASP A 204 9.36 -7.35 28.22
C ASP A 204 10.20 -6.09 28.49
N SER A 205 10.72 -5.47 27.42
CA SER A 205 11.60 -4.30 27.51
C SER A 205 10.90 -2.96 27.30
N GLY A 206 9.70 -2.96 26.72
CA GLY A 206 9.01 -1.75 26.26
C GLY A 206 9.62 -1.12 25.00
N ALA A 207 10.61 -1.76 24.38
CA ALA A 207 11.27 -1.24 23.20
C ALA A 207 10.34 -1.22 21.97
N PHE A 208 10.51 -0.20 21.13
CA PHE A 208 9.78 -0.09 19.86
C PHE A 208 10.59 -0.70 18.73
N MET A 209 10.05 -1.74 18.11
CA MET A 209 10.63 -2.38 16.93
C MET A 209 9.83 -1.95 15.71
N GLY A 210 10.45 -1.22 14.79
CA GLY A 210 9.83 -0.81 13.54
C GLY A 210 10.11 -1.80 12.41
N GLY A 211 9.18 -1.92 11.47
CA GLY A 211 9.36 -2.67 10.24
C GLY A 211 8.77 -1.98 9.02
N GLY A 212 9.47 -2.08 7.89
CA GLY A 212 9.07 -1.50 6.61
C GLY A 212 9.17 -2.52 5.48
N ASP A 213 8.17 -2.53 4.61
CA ASP A 213 8.05 -3.55 3.56
C ASP A 213 9.04 -3.33 2.40
N PRO A 214 9.90 -4.32 2.09
CA PRO A 214 10.88 -4.22 0.99
C PRO A 214 10.25 -4.32 -0.40
N ARG A 215 8.94 -4.63 -0.51
CA ARG A 215 8.21 -4.62 -1.79
C ARG A 215 8.00 -3.20 -2.35
N ARG A 216 8.28 -2.18 -1.54
CA ARG A 216 8.24 -0.75 -1.86
C ARG A 216 9.46 -0.07 -1.23
N ASP A 217 9.56 1.25 -1.34
CA ASP A 217 10.59 2.05 -0.68
C ASP A 217 10.31 2.28 0.82
N GLY A 218 9.78 1.27 1.52
CA GLY A 218 9.44 1.34 2.94
C GLY A 218 10.68 1.42 3.84
N TYR A 219 10.60 2.16 4.94
CA TYR A 219 11.72 2.29 5.88
C TYR A 219 11.23 2.56 7.31
N ALA A 220 11.98 2.09 8.30
CA ALA A 220 11.71 2.31 9.71
C ALA A 220 12.86 3.07 10.37
N LEU A 221 12.53 4.06 11.21
CA LEU A 221 13.50 4.88 11.95
C LEU A 221 13.09 4.92 13.42
N GLY A 222 14.09 4.81 14.31
CA GLY A 222 13.92 4.91 15.76
C GLY A 222 15.20 5.46 16.40
N CYS A 223 15.08 5.95 17.62
CA CYS A 223 16.17 6.46 18.44
C CYS A 223 16.25 5.77 19.80
#